data_AF-T1CLE9-F1
#
_entry.id   AF-T1CLE9-F1
#
_cell.length_a   1.000
_cell.length_b   1.000
_cell.length_c   1.000
_cell.angle_alpha   90.00
_cell.angle_beta   90.00
_cell.angle_gamma   90.00
#
_symmetry.space_group_name_H-M   'P 1'
#
loop_
_entity.id
_entity.type
_entity.pdbx_description
1 polymer ?
#
loop_
_entity_poly.entity_id
_entity_poly.type
_entity_poly.pdbx_seq_one_letter_code
_entity_poly.pdbx_strand_id
1 'polypeptide(L)'
;PRPVHRLPGEQWLRHKYGRALLRGMRKPVWAAPVAAALLIAAAIGVLWLPTAFLPHWDEGVFVVPYRTPVGTGVRETTQVGRDMMRIALRDPAVARASLVVGRGLGNAIPRPTKVASRSCSSGNRRASVWQVMQQLRRRFRAAFPDLTTLETMQVMINRLGNLSGSHAPLVVELFGKS
;
A
#
# COMPACT_ATOMS: atom_id res chain seq x y z
N PRO A 1 -16.24 -20.74 -49.99
CA PRO A 1 -15.41 -19.66 -49.40
C PRO A 1 -16.28 -18.50 -48.88
N ARG A 2 -16.42 -18.35 -47.55
CA ARG A 2 -17.28 -17.32 -46.94
C ARG A 2 -16.65 -15.93 -47.13
N PRO A 3 -17.42 -14.90 -47.55
CA PRO A 3 -16.90 -13.54 -47.69
C PRO A 3 -16.58 -12.99 -46.30
N VAL A 4 -15.31 -12.67 -46.06
CA VAL A 4 -14.88 -11.98 -44.84
C VAL A 4 -15.53 -10.58 -44.87
N HIS A 5 -16.45 -10.32 -43.95
CA HIS A 5 -16.99 -8.98 -43.73
C HIS A 5 -15.83 -8.06 -43.33
N ARG A 6 -15.29 -7.32 -44.30
CA ARG A 6 -14.24 -6.33 -44.08
C ARG A 6 -14.86 -5.12 -43.42
N LEU A 7 -14.64 -4.98 -42.12
CA LEU A 7 -15.10 -3.83 -41.36
C LEU A 7 -14.49 -2.56 -41.99
N PRO A 8 -15.26 -1.46 -42.18
CA PRO A 8 -14.75 -0.24 -42.80
C PRO A 8 -13.50 0.33 -42.11
N GLY A 9 -13.32 0.08 -40.81
CA GLY A 9 -12.11 0.43 -40.06
C GLY A 9 -10.84 -0.31 -40.52
N GLU A 10 -10.96 -1.56 -40.97
CA GLU A 10 -9.83 -2.38 -41.42
C GLU A 10 -9.21 -1.82 -42.71
N GLN A 11 -10.06 -1.39 -43.64
CA GLN A 11 -9.61 -0.79 -44.89
C GLN A 11 -8.88 0.53 -44.64
N TRP A 12 -9.40 1.36 -43.74
CA TRP A 12 -8.76 2.63 -43.37
C TRP A 12 -7.39 2.43 -42.71
N LEU A 13 -7.27 1.47 -41.78
CA LEU A 13 -6.00 1.10 -41.15
C LEU A 13 -4.96 0.60 -42.16
N ARG A 14 -5.36 -0.27 -43.10
CA ARG A 14 -4.45 -0.76 -44.16
C ARG A 14 -3.95 0.35 -45.06
N HIS A 15 -4.80 1.31 -45.43
CA HIS A 15 -4.38 2.46 -46.24
C HIS A 15 -3.42 3.39 -45.49
N LYS A 16 -3.66 3.65 -44.20
CA LYS A 16 -2.77 4.46 -43.35
C LYS A 16 -1.42 3.78 -43.14
N TYR A 17 -1.43 2.47 -42.85
CA TYR A 17 -0.23 1.65 -42.70
C TYR A 17 0.59 1.62 -43.99
N GLY A 18 -0.04 1.33 -45.14
CA GLY A 18 0.64 1.30 -46.44
C GLY A 18 1.31 2.63 -46.81
N ARG A 19 0.65 3.77 -46.53
CA ARG A 19 1.25 5.10 -46.74
C ARG A 19 2.42 5.38 -45.79
N ALA A 20 2.35 4.94 -44.54
CA ALA A 20 3.44 5.10 -43.57
C ALA A 20 4.65 4.25 -43.96
N LEU A 21 4.42 3.00 -44.38
CA LEU A 21 5.45 2.07 -44.83
C LEU A 21 6.18 2.57 -46.09
N LEU A 22 5.42 3.01 -47.11
CA LEU A 22 6.00 3.56 -48.34
C LEU A 22 6.80 4.85 -48.10
N ARG A 23 6.38 5.69 -47.14
CA ARG A 23 7.16 6.88 -46.73
C ARG A 23 8.42 6.50 -45.96
N GLY A 24 8.34 5.50 -45.07
CA GLY A 24 9.49 4.99 -44.32
C GLY A 24 10.56 4.38 -45.23
N MET A 25 10.17 3.59 -46.24
CA MET A 25 11.10 2.97 -47.19
C MET A 25 11.75 3.98 -48.16
N ARG A 26 11.05 5.07 -48.50
CA ARG A 26 11.57 6.11 -49.42
C ARG A 26 12.59 7.05 -48.79
N LYS A 27 12.62 7.17 -47.46
CA LYS A 27 13.53 8.06 -46.73
C LYS A 27 14.11 7.36 -45.50
N PRO A 28 14.95 6.32 -45.67
CA PRO A 28 15.50 5.53 -44.56
C PRO A 28 16.32 6.37 -43.58
N VAL A 29 16.88 7.50 -44.04
CA VAL A 29 17.63 8.46 -43.23
C VAL A 29 16.79 9.05 -42.09
N TRP A 30 15.45 9.10 -42.22
CA TRP A 30 14.54 9.56 -41.16
C TRP A 30 14.09 8.44 -40.21
N ALA A 31 14.27 7.17 -40.59
CA ALA A 31 13.93 6.05 -39.72
C ALA A 31 14.88 5.97 -38.51
N ALA A 32 16.18 6.23 -38.72
CA ALA A 32 17.19 6.24 -37.67
C ALA A 32 16.93 7.27 -36.55
N PRO A 33 16.69 8.57 -36.81
CA PRO A 33 16.41 9.55 -35.76
C PRO A 33 15.07 9.30 -35.07
N VAL A 34 14.05 8.79 -35.77
CA VAL A 34 12.77 8.41 -35.15
C VAL A 34 12.94 7.23 -34.20
N ALA A 35 13.68 6.20 -34.61
CA ALA A 35 14.01 5.07 -33.75
C ALA A 35 14.84 5.51 -32.53
N ALA A 36 15.83 6.37 -32.73
CA ALA A 36 16.64 6.93 -31.66
C ALA A 36 15.78 7.75 -30.67
N ALA A 37 14.86 8.58 -31.16
CA ALA A 37 13.94 9.35 -30.33
C ALA A 37 13.03 8.45 -29.49
N LEU A 38 12.50 7.36 -30.08
CA LEU A 38 11.69 6.38 -29.35
C LEU A 38 12.50 5.65 -28.28
N LEU A 39 13.75 5.29 -28.57
CA LEU A 39 14.65 4.66 -27.58
C LEU A 39 14.97 5.62 -26.43
N ILE A 40 15.24 6.89 -26.72
CA ILE A 40 15.47 7.92 -25.70
C ILE A 40 14.22 8.10 -24.84
N ALA A 41 13.04 8.20 -25.45
CA ALA A 41 11.78 8.31 -24.72
C ALA A 41 11.52 7.08 -23.82
N ALA A 42 11.81 5.88 -24.32
CA ALA A 42 11.72 4.65 -23.54
C ALA A 42 12.72 4.63 -22.37
N ALA A 43 13.98 5.04 -22.61
CA ALA A 43 15.01 5.12 -21.58
C ALA A 43 14.64 6.11 -20.48
N ILE A 44 14.16 7.30 -20.84
CA ILE A 44 13.64 8.29 -19.89
C ILE A 44 12.46 7.71 -19.10
N GLY A 45 11.51 7.05 -19.78
CA GLY A 45 10.37 6.41 -19.12
C GLY A 45 10.78 5.36 -18.07
N VAL A 46 11.80 4.54 -18.38
CA VAL A 46 12.33 3.53 -17.45
C VAL A 46 13.09 4.16 -16.28
N LEU A 47 13.90 5.19 -16.54
CA LEU A 47 14.69 5.88 -15.50
C LEU A 47 13.82 6.65 -14.51
N TRP A 48 12.65 7.12 -14.94
CA TRP A 48 11.74 7.92 -14.13
C TRP A 48 10.59 7.12 -13.53
N LEU A 49 10.54 5.80 -13.77
CA LEU A 49 9.47 4.96 -13.25
C LEU A 49 9.67 4.77 -11.73
N PRO A 50 8.77 5.30 -10.89
CA PRO A 50 8.89 5.10 -9.45
C PRO A 50 8.74 3.62 -9.13
N THR A 51 9.72 3.06 -8.42
CA THR A 51 9.69 1.67 -7.97
C THR A 51 9.09 1.60 -6.58
N ALA A 52 8.11 0.73 -6.41
CA ALA A 52 7.53 0.41 -5.12
C ALA A 52 7.39 -1.10 -5.01
N PHE A 53 7.71 -1.66 -3.85
CA PHE A 53 7.59 -3.10 -3.60
C PHE A 53 6.14 -3.59 -3.75
N LEU A 54 5.18 -2.75 -3.36
CA LEU A 54 3.75 -2.99 -3.54
C LEU A 54 3.07 -1.72 -4.05
N PRO A 55 2.09 -1.84 -4.98
CA PRO A 55 1.26 -0.70 -5.36
C PRO A 55 0.41 -0.26 -4.16
N HIS A 56 -0.06 0.99 -4.18
CA HIS A 56 -1.04 1.44 -3.20
C HIS A 56 -2.34 0.66 -3.41
N TRP A 57 -2.68 -0.18 -2.45
CA TRP A 57 -3.87 -1.02 -2.46
C TRP A 57 -4.68 -0.81 -1.19
N ASP A 58 -5.95 -1.20 -1.22
CA ASP A 58 -6.89 -1.03 -0.10
C ASP A 58 -7.42 -2.42 0.31
N GLU A 59 -6.88 -2.95 1.41
CA GLU A 59 -7.28 -4.24 1.98
C GLU A 59 -8.65 -4.21 2.68
N GLY A 60 -9.22 -3.03 2.97
CA GLY A 60 -10.40 -2.90 3.83
C GLY A 60 -10.18 -3.34 5.29
N VAL A 61 -8.94 -3.63 5.68
CA VAL A 61 -8.57 -4.03 7.03
C VAL A 61 -7.20 -3.46 7.37
N PHE A 62 -7.02 -3.02 8.62
CA PHE A 62 -5.74 -2.50 9.08
C PHE A 62 -5.46 -2.93 10.52
N VAL A 63 -4.20 -2.85 10.91
CA VAL A 63 -3.74 -3.14 12.26
C VAL A 63 -3.11 -1.91 12.87
N VAL A 64 -3.25 -1.79 14.18
CA VAL A 64 -2.69 -0.71 14.99
C VAL A 64 -1.80 -1.34 16.06
N PRO A 65 -0.55 -1.70 15.72
CA PRO A 65 0.43 -2.09 16.73
C PRO A 65 0.74 -0.90 17.65
N TYR A 66 0.77 -1.14 18.96
CA TYR A 66 1.09 -0.12 19.95
C TYR A 66 2.00 -0.64 21.06
N ARG A 67 2.81 0.25 21.64
CA ARG A 67 3.65 -0.03 22.81
C ARG A 67 3.32 0.94 23.93
N THR A 68 3.07 0.39 25.10
CA THR A 68 3.02 1.14 26.36
C THR A 68 4.42 1.25 26.97
N PRO A 69 4.63 2.18 27.91
CA PRO A 69 5.91 2.34 28.60
C PRO A 69 6.40 1.04 29.27
N VAL A 70 7.72 0.86 29.34
CA VAL A 70 8.32 -0.31 30.03
C VAL A 70 7.84 -0.39 31.48
N GLY A 71 7.53 -1.59 31.95
CA GLY A 71 7.00 -1.82 33.31
C GLY A 71 5.48 -1.69 33.46
N THR A 72 4.70 -1.41 32.40
CA THR A 72 3.23 -1.50 32.48
C THR A 72 2.76 -2.95 32.59
N GLY A 73 1.84 -3.21 33.53
CA GLY A 73 1.23 -4.52 33.68
C GLY A 73 0.32 -4.90 32.50
N VAL A 74 0.16 -6.19 32.23
CA VAL A 74 -0.68 -6.71 31.13
C VAL A 74 -2.13 -6.23 31.23
N ARG A 75 -2.64 -6.05 32.44
CA ARG A 75 -4.00 -5.53 32.68
C ARG A 75 -4.16 -4.11 32.15
N GLU A 76 -3.18 -3.25 32.41
CA GLU A 76 -3.16 -1.86 31.98
C GLU A 76 -3.05 -1.77 30.45
N THR A 77 -2.14 -2.54 29.85
CA THR A 77 -1.99 -2.56 28.39
C THR A 77 -3.23 -3.06 27.67
N THR A 78 -3.95 -4.01 28.28
CA THR A 78 -5.24 -4.51 27.79
C THR A 78 -6.33 -3.44 27.91
N GLN A 79 -6.33 -2.66 29.00
CA GLN A 79 -7.30 -1.59 29.22
C GLN A 79 -7.17 -0.51 28.14
N VAL A 80 -5.94 -0.04 27.89
CA VAL A 80 -5.64 0.90 26.80
C VAL A 80 -6.12 0.37 25.45
N GLY A 81 -5.86 -0.92 25.15
CA GLY A 81 -6.33 -1.54 23.91
C GLY A 81 -7.86 -1.56 23.77
N ARG A 82 -8.58 -1.81 24.87
CA ARG A 82 -10.05 -1.77 24.88
C ARG A 82 -10.58 -0.35 24.70
N ASP A 83 -9.90 0.64 25.26
CA ASP A 83 -10.26 2.04 25.07
C ASP A 83 -10.03 2.49 23.62
N MET A 84 -8.91 2.13 23.02
CA MET A 84 -8.64 2.35 21.59
C MET A 84 -9.70 1.69 20.70
N MET A 85 -10.11 0.45 21.04
CA MET A 85 -11.19 -0.25 20.35
C MET A 85 -12.51 0.51 20.44
N ARG A 86 -12.86 1.06 21.62
CA ARG A 86 -14.04 1.91 21.80
C ARG A 86 -13.97 3.19 20.97
N ILE A 87 -12.80 3.84 20.90
CA ILE A 87 -12.59 5.02 20.05
C ILE A 87 -12.75 4.66 18.57
N ALA A 88 -12.22 3.51 18.14
CA ALA A 88 -12.35 3.04 16.76
C ALA A 88 -13.82 2.78 16.38
N LEU A 89 -14.58 2.11 17.25
CA LEU A 89 -15.99 1.78 17.02
C LEU A 89 -16.94 2.99 17.03
N ARG A 90 -16.50 4.14 17.58
CA ARG A 90 -17.24 5.40 17.45
C ARG A 90 -17.17 5.98 16.03
N ASP A 91 -16.24 5.52 15.21
CA ASP A 91 -16.12 5.95 13.82
C ASP A 91 -17.04 5.11 12.92
N PRO A 92 -17.97 5.72 12.16
CA PRO A 92 -18.89 4.98 11.29
C PRO A 92 -18.18 4.21 10.16
N ALA A 93 -16.91 4.52 9.87
CA ALA A 93 -16.11 3.77 8.91
C ALA A 93 -15.54 2.45 9.46
N VAL A 94 -15.66 2.18 10.76
CA VAL A 94 -15.17 0.96 11.42
C VAL A 94 -16.35 0.07 11.82
N ALA A 95 -16.54 -1.04 11.10
CA ALA A 95 -17.62 -1.97 11.42
C ALA A 95 -17.28 -2.97 12.54
N ARG A 96 -16.01 -3.39 12.64
CA ARG A 96 -15.57 -4.33 13.69
C ARG A 96 -14.17 -4.00 14.15
N ALA A 97 -13.90 -4.15 15.43
CA ALA A 97 -12.56 -4.04 15.98
C ALA A 97 -12.32 -5.19 16.95
N SER A 98 -11.12 -5.73 16.95
CA SER A 98 -10.68 -6.80 17.83
C SER A 98 -9.34 -6.43 18.47
N LEU A 99 -9.12 -6.94 19.68
CA LEU A 99 -7.91 -6.69 20.44
C LEU A 99 -7.15 -8.01 20.60
N VAL A 100 -5.85 -7.98 20.32
CA VAL A 100 -4.95 -9.12 20.52
C VAL A 100 -3.81 -8.70 21.42
N VAL A 101 -3.82 -9.21 22.66
CA VAL A 101 -2.80 -8.91 23.68
C VAL A 101 -1.80 -10.02 23.83
N GLY A 102 -0.52 -9.68 23.98
CA GLY A 102 0.54 -10.61 24.36
C GLY A 102 0.96 -11.62 23.29
N ARG A 103 0.42 -11.55 22.07
CA ARG A 103 0.80 -12.45 20.96
C ARG A 103 1.04 -11.65 19.67
N GLY A 104 2.19 -11.86 19.04
CA GLY A 104 2.40 -11.46 17.65
C GLY A 104 1.74 -12.46 16.70
N LEU A 105 1.20 -11.99 15.56
CA LEU A 105 0.51 -12.82 14.54
C LEU A 105 1.41 -13.87 13.81
N GLY A 106 2.52 -14.33 14.40
CA GLY A 106 3.38 -15.36 13.78
C GLY A 106 4.80 -15.57 14.32
N ASN A 107 5.24 -14.97 15.45
CA ASN A 107 6.64 -15.12 15.91
C ASN A 107 6.71 -15.53 17.39
N ALA A 108 7.75 -16.30 17.73
CA ALA A 108 8.04 -16.82 19.09
C ALA A 108 8.56 -15.77 20.09
N ILE A 109 8.89 -14.56 19.61
CA ILE A 109 9.40 -13.46 20.42
C ILE A 109 8.22 -12.62 20.95
N PRO A 110 8.16 -12.30 22.26
CA PRO A 110 7.14 -11.42 22.82
C PRO A 110 7.17 -10.07 22.11
N ARG A 111 6.12 -9.80 21.34
CA ARG A 111 5.97 -8.57 20.56
C ARG A 111 4.95 -7.65 21.22
N PRO A 112 5.01 -6.34 20.93
CA PRO A 112 4.07 -5.37 21.44
C PRO A 112 2.61 -5.77 21.20
N THR A 113 1.77 -5.37 22.15
CA THR A 113 0.31 -5.51 22.12
C THR A 113 -0.25 -4.91 20.81
N LYS A 114 -1.20 -5.59 20.14
CA LYS A 114 -1.75 -5.14 18.86
C LYS A 114 -3.26 -4.99 18.94
N VAL A 115 -3.80 -3.87 18.45
CA VAL A 115 -5.23 -3.78 18.10
C VAL A 115 -5.37 -4.15 16.63
N ALA A 116 -6.28 -5.07 16.31
CA ALA A 116 -6.62 -5.40 14.92
C ALA A 116 -8.00 -4.80 14.62
N SER A 117 -8.06 -3.80 13.75
CA SER A 117 -9.31 -3.12 13.42
C SER A 117 -9.75 -3.48 12.00
N ARG A 118 -10.92 -4.10 11.87
CA ARG A 118 -11.51 -4.43 10.58
C ARG A 118 -12.48 -3.32 10.15
N SER A 119 -12.03 -2.46 9.26
CA SER A 119 -12.89 -1.50 8.56
C SER A 119 -13.75 -2.21 7.50
N CYS A 120 -14.72 -3.02 7.94
CA CYS A 120 -15.74 -3.53 7.02
C CYS A 120 -16.80 -2.45 6.75
N SER A 121 -16.48 -1.38 6.02
CA SER A 121 -17.54 -0.59 5.38
C SER A 121 -17.61 -0.93 3.90
N SER A 122 -18.31 -2.03 3.62
CA SER A 122 -18.64 -2.49 2.26
C SER A 122 -19.79 -1.68 1.62
N GLY A 123 -20.48 -0.83 2.38
CA GLY A 123 -21.74 -0.23 1.92
C GLY A 123 -21.67 1.24 1.51
N ASN A 124 -20.71 2.02 2.02
CA ASN A 124 -20.72 3.48 1.83
C ASN A 124 -19.30 4.06 2.01
N ARG A 125 -18.36 3.69 1.12
CA ARG A 125 -16.99 4.26 1.11
C ARG A 125 -17.04 5.73 0.67
N ARG A 126 -17.37 6.63 1.60
CA ARG A 126 -17.14 8.09 1.42
C ARG A 126 -15.68 8.48 1.69
N ALA A 127 -14.91 7.64 2.40
CA ALA A 127 -13.52 7.90 2.76
C ALA A 127 -12.63 6.70 2.43
N SER A 128 -11.39 6.95 2.04
CA SER A 128 -10.38 5.91 1.79
C SER A 128 -9.88 5.33 3.12
N VAL A 129 -9.44 4.06 3.13
CA VAL A 129 -8.86 3.45 4.35
C VAL A 129 -7.69 4.27 4.91
N TRP A 130 -6.91 4.92 4.04
CA TRP A 130 -5.83 5.82 4.43
C TRP A 130 -6.33 7.04 5.23
N GLN A 131 -7.44 7.65 4.83
CA GLN A 131 -8.04 8.77 5.57
C GLN A 131 -8.52 8.31 6.96
N VAL A 132 -9.17 7.15 7.03
CA VAL A 132 -9.63 6.56 8.29
C VAL A 132 -8.44 6.24 9.22
N MET A 133 -7.37 5.64 8.67
CA MET A 133 -6.14 5.36 9.42
C MET A 133 -5.51 6.63 9.96
N GLN A 134 -5.39 7.69 9.15
CA GLN A 134 -4.83 8.98 9.58
C GLN A 134 -5.69 9.65 10.65
N GLN A 135 -7.01 9.64 10.49
CA GLN A 135 -7.95 10.20 11.46
C GLN A 135 -7.88 9.47 12.80
N LEU A 136 -7.91 8.14 12.77
CA LEU A 136 -7.80 7.31 13.98
C LEU A 136 -6.43 7.44 14.63
N ARG A 137 -5.35 7.50 13.85
CA ARG A 137 -3.99 7.75 14.38
C ARG A 137 -3.92 9.05 15.18
N ARG A 138 -4.53 10.13 14.67
CA ARG A 138 -4.60 11.42 15.38
C ARG A 138 -5.42 11.31 16.66
N ARG A 139 -6.60 10.67 16.61
CA ARG A 139 -7.46 10.45 17.78
C ARG A 139 -6.78 9.61 18.85
N PHE A 140 -6.09 8.54 18.47
CA PHE A 140 -5.38 7.68 19.41
C PHE A 140 -4.18 8.37 20.05
N ARG A 141 -3.38 9.13 19.27
CA ARG A 141 -2.27 9.93 19.83
C ARG A 141 -2.75 11.02 20.79
N ALA A 142 -3.90 11.62 20.53
CA ALA A 142 -4.49 12.60 21.42
C ALA A 142 -5.04 11.97 22.71
N ALA A 143 -5.61 10.76 22.62
CA ALA A 143 -6.17 10.05 23.77
C ALA A 143 -5.09 9.39 24.65
N PHE A 144 -4.00 8.91 24.04
CA PHE A 144 -2.93 8.18 24.72
C PHE A 144 -1.55 8.74 24.31
N PRO A 145 -1.16 9.91 24.83
CA PRO A 145 0.16 10.49 24.55
C PRO A 145 1.31 9.63 25.10
N ASP A 146 1.04 8.81 26.13
CA ASP A 146 2.05 8.00 26.82
C ASP A 146 2.49 6.74 26.06
N LEU A 147 1.91 6.47 24.89
CA LEU A 147 2.28 5.33 24.06
C LEU A 147 3.64 5.56 23.40
N THR A 148 4.61 4.69 23.69
CA THR A 148 5.95 4.72 23.09
C THR A 148 5.92 4.58 21.57
N THR A 149 5.08 3.67 21.05
CA THR A 149 4.90 3.52 19.60
C THR A 149 3.43 3.36 19.28
N LEU A 150 2.98 4.04 18.23
CA LEU A 150 1.66 3.86 17.64
C LEU A 150 1.76 4.02 16.13
N GLU A 151 1.49 2.92 15.43
CA GLU A 151 1.53 2.87 13.98
C GLU A 151 0.24 2.30 13.43
N THR A 152 -0.11 2.68 12.21
CA THR A 152 -1.27 2.19 11.49
C THR A 152 -0.78 1.61 10.18
N MET A 153 -1.00 0.32 9.94
CA MET A 153 -0.54 -0.38 8.73
C MET A 153 -1.63 -1.31 8.20
N GLN A 154 -1.65 -1.55 6.89
CA GLN A 154 -2.49 -2.61 6.33
C GLN A 154 -1.92 -3.99 6.67
N VAL A 155 -2.76 -5.03 6.64
CA VAL A 155 -2.42 -6.34 7.20
C VAL A 155 -1.27 -6.99 6.44
N MET A 156 -1.27 -6.94 5.11
CA MET A 156 -0.25 -7.62 4.32
C MET A 156 1.12 -6.95 4.44
N ILE A 157 1.17 -5.61 4.46
CA ILE A 157 2.41 -4.86 4.70
C ILE A 157 2.97 -5.20 6.09
N ASN A 158 2.11 -5.26 7.11
CA ASN A 158 2.54 -5.70 8.45
C ASN A 158 2.97 -7.18 8.46
N ARG A 159 2.35 -8.07 7.67
CA ARG A 159 2.80 -9.48 7.57
C ARG A 159 4.18 -9.58 6.92
N LEU A 160 4.40 -8.86 5.81
CA LEU A 160 5.69 -8.80 5.13
C LEU A 160 6.78 -8.25 6.04
N GLY A 161 6.52 -7.14 6.75
CA GLY A 161 7.46 -6.61 7.75
C GLY A 161 7.78 -7.61 8.87
N ASN A 162 6.78 -8.37 9.34
CA ASN A 162 7.02 -9.40 10.34
C ASN A 162 7.87 -10.58 9.81
N LEU A 163 7.86 -10.84 8.49
CA LEU A 163 8.66 -11.89 7.84
C LEU A 163 10.08 -11.41 7.50
N SER A 164 10.24 -10.18 7.02
CA SER A 164 11.54 -9.58 6.73
C SER A 164 12.34 -9.22 7.99
N GLY A 165 11.72 -9.26 9.17
CA GLY A 165 12.32 -8.85 10.44
C GLY A 165 12.31 -7.33 10.65
N SER A 166 11.82 -6.55 9.69
CA SER A 166 11.78 -5.08 9.75
C SER A 166 10.41 -4.56 10.18
N HIS A 167 10.39 -3.70 11.22
CA HIS A 167 9.15 -3.14 11.78
C HIS A 167 8.64 -1.90 11.04
N ALA A 168 9.46 -1.29 10.19
CA ALA A 168 9.16 -0.07 9.45
C ALA A 168 9.79 -0.14 8.05
N PRO A 169 9.31 0.65 7.07
CA PRO A 169 9.87 0.69 5.72
C PRO A 169 11.34 1.12 5.68
N LEU A 170 11.83 1.81 6.72
CA LEU A 170 13.23 2.16 6.91
C LEU A 170 13.65 1.73 8.34
N VAL A 171 14.78 1.02 8.46
CA VAL A 171 15.36 0.62 9.75
C VAL A 171 16.80 1.11 9.79
N VAL A 172 17.16 1.78 10.88
CA VAL A 172 18.55 2.17 11.16
C VAL A 172 19.03 1.31 12.32
N GLU A 173 20.03 0.46 12.07
CA GLU A 173 20.61 -0.41 13.07
C GLU A 173 21.93 0.20 13.58
N LEU A 174 22.02 0.37 14.89
CA LEU A 174 23.22 0.86 15.57
C LEU A 174 23.89 -0.32 16.26
N PHE A 175 25.08 -0.69 15.78
CA PHE A 175 25.89 -1.74 16.39
C PHE A 175 26.98 -1.12 17.25
N GLY A 176 27.15 -1.62 18.47
CA GLY A 176 28.24 -1.24 19.37
C GLY A 176 28.77 -2.47 20.08
N LYS A 177 30.10 -2.57 20.20
CA LYS A 177 30.74 -3.46 21.18
C LYS A 177 30.89 -2.67 22.46
N SER A 178 30.41 -3.23 23.58
CA SER A 178 30.76 -2.73 24.91
C SER A 178 32.26 -2.83 25.14
#